data_AF-A0A942FBK1-F1
#
_entry.id   AF-A0A942FBK1-F1
#
_cell.length_a   1.000
_cell.length_b   1.000
_cell.length_c   1.000
_cell.angle_alpha   90.00
_cell.angle_beta   90.00
_cell.angle_gamma   90.00
#
_symmetry.space_group_name_H-M   'P 1'
#
loop_
_entity.id
_entity.type
_entity.pdbx_description
1 polymer ?
#
loop_
_entity_poly.entity_id
_entity_poly.type
_entity_poly.pdbx_seq_one_letter_code
_entity_poly.pdbx_strand_id
1 'polypeptide(L)'
;MLYLREMPLFVMLGLLVMCASVRADVFVREDIISDPSPKQLTVCHGNGCLDLGYLSLTQDQWQGLQNAFLPLAQSAEEERERLRHAIQLMEIVAGDATGTWRDKGGTFNGGDGQMDCIDESINTTLYLTMFQKYGLMRAHTVENRTTRGWFIGGWPHTTAVIREKTSDASMGRKLLWAVDSWFLDNGEPPVVLPLEEWESGWEPNR
;
A
#
# COMPACT_ATOMS: atom_id res chain seq x y z
N MET A 1 -35.55 -45.65 50.34
CA MET A 1 -35.83 -44.20 50.24
C MET A 1 -34.70 -43.63 49.39
N LEU A 2 -34.77 -43.69 48.06
CA LEU A 2 -35.46 -42.77 47.14
C LEU A 2 -34.86 -41.35 47.12
N TYR A 3 -34.25 -41.01 45.97
CA TYR A 3 -34.18 -39.69 45.31
C TYR A 3 -33.34 -38.59 46.04
N LEU A 4 -32.52 -37.71 45.45
CA LEU A 4 -32.19 -37.30 44.08
C LEU A 4 -30.80 -36.61 44.08
N ARG A 5 -30.06 -36.87 43.00
CA ARG A 5 -29.11 -36.02 42.27
C ARG A 5 -29.34 -34.50 42.40
N GLU A 6 -28.27 -33.72 42.60
CA GLU A 6 -28.01 -32.48 41.84
C GLU A 6 -26.49 -32.25 41.74
N MET A 7 -25.96 -32.34 40.50
CA MET A 7 -24.59 -31.96 40.14
C MET A 7 -24.55 -30.43 39.96
N PRO A 8 -23.54 -29.71 40.48
CA PRO A 8 -23.39 -28.31 40.15
C PRO A 8 -23.07 -28.18 38.65
N LEU A 9 -24.02 -27.60 37.94
CA LEU A 9 -23.96 -27.22 36.54
C LEU A 9 -22.78 -26.25 36.36
N PHE A 10 -21.65 -26.73 35.83
CA PHE A 10 -20.59 -25.87 35.31
C PHE A 10 -21.16 -25.11 34.11
N VAL A 11 -21.63 -23.88 34.34
CA VAL A 11 -21.93 -22.92 33.27
C VAL A 11 -20.58 -22.44 32.72
N MET A 12 -20.03 -23.22 31.79
CA MET A 12 -18.97 -22.76 30.89
C MET A 12 -19.58 -21.69 29.97
N LEU A 13 -19.52 -20.44 30.40
CA LEU A 13 -19.80 -19.28 29.58
C LEU A 13 -18.71 -19.19 28.49
N GLY A 14 -18.96 -19.81 27.35
CA GLY A 14 -18.10 -19.71 26.18
C GLY A 14 -18.09 -18.27 25.67
N LEU A 15 -17.09 -17.49 26.04
CA LEU A 15 -16.74 -16.25 25.35
C LEU A 15 -16.26 -16.61 23.94
N LEU A 16 -17.18 -16.59 22.98
CA LEU A 16 -16.87 -16.47 21.56
C LEU A 16 -16.13 -15.14 21.37
N VAL A 17 -14.80 -15.20 21.42
CA VAL A 17 -13.94 -14.11 20.97
C VAL A 17 -14.10 -14.04 19.45
N MET A 18 -15.07 -13.26 18.99
CA MET A 18 -15.02 -12.72 17.64
C MET A 18 -13.82 -11.78 17.60
N CYS A 19 -12.67 -12.29 17.16
CA CYS A 19 -11.62 -11.44 16.61
C CYS A 19 -12.19 -10.80 15.35
N ALA A 20 -12.94 -9.72 15.50
CA ALA A 20 -13.10 -8.78 14.42
C ALA A 20 -11.69 -8.27 14.11
N SER A 21 -11.17 -8.61 12.94
CA SER A 21 -9.99 -7.96 12.40
C SER A 21 -10.36 -6.49 12.17
N VAL A 22 -10.18 -5.66 13.19
CA VAL A 22 -10.29 -4.22 13.08
C VAL A 22 -9.18 -3.80 12.13
N ARG A 23 -9.52 -3.59 10.85
CA ARG A 23 -8.66 -2.86 9.93
C ARG A 23 -8.62 -1.43 10.46
N ALA A 24 -7.55 -1.08 11.14
CA ALA A 24 -7.25 0.31 11.41
C ALA A 24 -6.88 0.95 10.08
N ASP A 25 -7.88 1.38 9.31
CA ASP A 25 -7.67 2.32 8.24
C ASP A 25 -7.26 3.64 8.89
N VAL A 26 -5.99 3.99 8.75
CA VAL A 26 -5.50 5.34 9.03
C VAL A 26 -6.34 6.29 8.19
N PHE A 27 -7.14 7.13 8.87
CA PHE A 27 -8.07 8.14 8.32
C PHE A 27 -7.88 8.40 6.82
N VAL A 28 -8.61 7.65 6.00
CA VAL A 28 -8.73 7.96 4.58
C VAL A 28 -9.80 9.06 4.50
N ARG A 29 -9.45 10.24 4.00
CA ARG A 29 -10.43 11.32 3.76
C ARG A 29 -11.57 10.76 2.90
N GLU A 30 -12.81 11.16 3.17
CA GLU A 30 -14.00 10.63 2.47
C GLU A 30 -14.01 10.90 0.96
N ASP A 31 -13.23 11.87 0.50
CA ASP A 31 -13.11 12.26 -0.91
C ASP A 31 -12.01 11.48 -1.68
N ILE A 32 -11.24 10.61 -1.01
CA ILE A 32 -10.32 9.68 -1.67
C ILE A 32 -11.12 8.47 -2.19
N ILE A 33 -10.91 8.12 -3.46
CA ILE A 33 -11.62 7.01 -4.10
C ILE A 33 -11.00 5.69 -3.64
N SER A 34 -11.73 4.97 -2.77
CA SER A 34 -11.29 3.70 -2.17
C SER A 34 -11.51 2.47 -3.07
N ASP A 35 -12.36 2.58 -4.09
CA ASP A 35 -12.55 1.55 -5.12
C ASP A 35 -12.15 2.05 -6.51
N PRO A 36 -10.83 2.18 -6.79
CA PRO A 36 -10.36 2.80 -8.02
C PRO A 36 -10.68 1.99 -9.27
N SER A 37 -10.75 2.69 -10.40
CA SER A 37 -10.80 2.10 -11.74
C SER A 37 -9.94 2.92 -12.70
N PRO A 38 -9.54 2.37 -13.86
CA PRO A 38 -8.83 3.15 -14.87
C PRO A 38 -9.56 4.43 -15.29
N LYS A 39 -10.88 4.49 -15.18
CA LYS A 39 -11.67 5.67 -15.54
C LYS A 39 -11.85 6.69 -14.41
N GLN A 40 -11.50 6.30 -13.18
CA GLN A 40 -11.80 7.08 -11.99
C GLN A 40 -10.85 6.67 -10.87
N LEU A 41 -9.88 7.54 -10.60
CA LEU A 41 -8.92 7.44 -9.50
C LEU A 41 -8.59 8.83 -8.95
N THR A 42 -8.11 8.86 -7.71
CA THR A 42 -7.63 10.08 -7.05
C THR A 42 -6.12 10.01 -6.85
N VAL A 43 -5.47 11.18 -6.87
CA VAL A 43 -4.04 11.35 -6.57
C VAL A 43 -3.91 12.44 -5.51
N CYS A 44 -3.42 12.07 -4.33
CA CYS A 44 -3.01 13.00 -3.27
C CYS A 44 -1.73 13.74 -3.65
N HIS A 45 -1.66 15.03 -3.36
CA HIS A 45 -0.43 15.81 -3.44
C HIS A 45 -0.48 17.03 -2.50
N GLY A 46 0.62 17.80 -2.45
CA GLY A 46 0.70 19.02 -1.67
C GLY A 46 1.11 18.82 -0.20
N ASN A 47 1.71 17.69 0.13
CA ASN A 47 2.14 17.23 1.45
C ASN A 47 0.97 16.97 2.42
N GLY A 48 0.82 15.73 2.88
CA GLY A 48 -0.25 15.35 3.82
C GLY A 48 -1.62 15.21 3.15
N CYS A 49 -1.65 14.99 1.83
CA CYS A 49 -2.83 14.93 0.97
C CYS A 49 -3.72 16.15 1.15
N LEU A 50 -3.14 17.35 1.05
CA LEU A 50 -3.91 18.60 1.10
C LEU A 50 -4.77 18.75 -0.16
N ASP A 51 -4.19 18.45 -1.32
CA ASP A 51 -4.84 18.54 -2.62
C ASP A 51 -5.15 17.16 -3.21
N LEU A 52 -6.20 17.11 -4.02
CA LEU A 52 -6.64 15.91 -4.74
C LEU A 52 -6.76 16.19 -6.23
N GLY A 53 -5.99 15.45 -7.02
CA GLY A 53 -6.19 15.29 -8.46
C GLY A 53 -7.20 14.19 -8.73
N TYR A 54 -8.10 14.41 -9.69
CA TYR A 54 -9.02 13.39 -10.20
C TYR A 54 -8.60 12.98 -11.60
N LEU A 55 -8.31 11.69 -11.78
CA LEU A 55 -7.71 11.17 -12.99
C LEU A 55 -8.58 10.09 -13.64
N SER A 56 -8.49 10.03 -14.97
CA SER A 56 -8.94 8.93 -15.80
C SER A 56 -7.81 8.59 -16.75
N LEU A 57 -7.35 7.35 -16.73
CA LEU A 57 -6.40 6.82 -17.69
C LEU A 57 -7.05 6.76 -19.07
N THR A 58 -6.29 7.13 -20.10
CA THR A 58 -6.65 6.83 -21.48
C THR A 58 -6.59 5.32 -21.73
N GLN A 59 -7.20 4.87 -22.83
CA GLN A 59 -7.13 3.47 -23.23
C GLN A 59 -5.66 3.02 -23.43
N ASP A 60 -4.83 3.88 -24.02
CA ASP A 60 -3.42 3.56 -24.30
C ASP A 60 -2.59 3.53 -23.02
N GLN A 61 -2.82 4.46 -22.08
CA GLN A 61 -2.17 4.44 -20.76
C GLN A 61 -2.52 3.16 -20.00
N TRP A 62 -3.81 2.79 -19.98
CA TRP A 62 -4.24 1.55 -19.32
C TRP A 62 -3.66 0.31 -19.99
N GLN A 63 -3.65 0.25 -21.32
CA GLN A 63 -3.03 -0.86 -22.05
C GLN A 63 -1.52 -0.95 -21.78
N GLY A 64 -0.83 0.18 -21.71
CA GLY A 64 0.59 0.25 -21.34
C GLY A 64 0.87 -0.35 -19.96
N LEU A 65 0.04 0.00 -18.97
CA LEU A 65 0.11 -0.58 -17.63
C LEU A 65 -0.16 -2.09 -17.65
N GLN A 66 -1.20 -2.54 -18.36
CA GLN A 66 -1.46 -3.99 -18.50
C GLN A 66 -0.29 -4.73 -19.13
N ASN A 67 0.36 -4.13 -20.13
CA ASN A 67 1.53 -4.72 -20.80
C ASN A 67 2.73 -4.85 -19.85
N ALA A 68 2.89 -3.96 -18.86
CA ALA A 68 3.92 -4.10 -17.83
C ALA A 68 3.74 -5.38 -16.97
N PHE A 69 2.54 -5.96 -16.94
CA PHE A 69 2.23 -7.20 -16.25
C PHE A 69 2.09 -8.41 -17.17
N LEU A 70 2.18 -8.30 -18.49
CA LEU A 70 1.91 -9.43 -19.40
C LEU A 70 3.20 -10.00 -20.02
N PRO A 71 3.40 -11.33 -20.02
CA PRO A 71 2.55 -12.37 -19.40
C PRO A 71 2.62 -12.30 -17.88
N LEU A 72 1.56 -12.61 -17.10
CA LEU A 72 1.58 -12.47 -15.63
C LEU A 72 2.78 -13.16 -14.95
N ALA A 73 3.26 -12.55 -13.87
CA ALA A 73 4.43 -13.03 -13.12
C ALA A 73 4.30 -14.50 -12.70
N GLN A 74 5.43 -15.20 -12.73
CA GLN A 74 5.56 -16.61 -12.36
C GLN A 74 6.10 -16.79 -10.94
N SER A 75 6.71 -15.75 -10.37
CA SER A 75 7.20 -15.72 -8.98
C SER A 75 6.82 -14.42 -8.28
N ALA A 76 6.89 -14.43 -6.95
CA ALA A 76 6.68 -13.22 -6.15
C ALA A 76 7.76 -12.17 -6.43
N GLU A 77 9.01 -12.58 -6.60
CA GLU A 77 10.11 -11.69 -6.96
C GLU A 77 9.87 -10.98 -8.29
N GLU A 78 9.46 -11.73 -9.32
CA GLU A 78 9.13 -11.16 -10.62
C GLU A 78 7.94 -10.19 -10.54
N GLU A 79 6.92 -10.52 -9.73
CA GLU A 79 5.80 -9.62 -9.50
C GLU A 79 6.23 -8.31 -8.83
N ARG A 80 7.13 -8.35 -7.86
CA ARG A 80 7.66 -7.13 -7.21
C ARG A 80 8.35 -6.22 -8.22
N GLU A 81 9.17 -6.76 -9.12
CA GLU A 81 9.83 -5.95 -10.16
C GLU A 81 8.83 -5.34 -11.15
N ARG A 82 7.76 -6.05 -11.50
CA ARG A 82 6.68 -5.51 -12.36
C ARG A 82 5.85 -4.46 -11.66
N LEU A 83 5.59 -4.62 -10.36
CA LEU A 83 4.94 -3.61 -9.54
C LEU A 83 5.76 -2.33 -9.51
N ARG A 84 7.08 -2.41 -9.35
CA ARG A 84 7.98 -1.25 -9.40
C ARG A 84 7.82 -0.48 -10.71
N HIS A 85 7.91 -1.17 -11.84
CA HIS A 85 7.75 -0.55 -13.15
C HIS A 85 6.34 0.04 -13.35
N ALA A 86 5.28 -0.68 -12.94
CA ALA A 86 3.91 -0.20 -13.08
C ALA A 86 3.60 1.04 -12.21
N ILE A 87 4.18 1.12 -11.01
CA ILE A 87 4.05 2.30 -10.15
C ILE A 87 4.78 3.50 -10.76
N GLN A 88 6.00 3.30 -11.27
CA GLN A 88 6.70 4.33 -12.06
C GLN A 88 5.83 4.88 -13.20
N LEU A 89 5.17 4.01 -13.98
CA LEU A 89 4.29 4.43 -15.06
C LEU A 89 3.07 5.22 -14.56
N MET A 90 2.48 4.80 -13.43
CA MET A 90 1.38 5.53 -12.80
C MET A 90 1.82 6.91 -12.30
N GLU A 91 3.00 7.02 -11.71
CA GLU A 91 3.56 8.29 -11.24
C GLU A 91 3.82 9.26 -12.38
N ILE A 92 4.32 8.79 -13.52
CA ILE A 92 4.50 9.64 -14.71
C ILE A 92 3.15 10.18 -15.19
N VAL A 93 2.14 9.30 -15.32
CA VAL A 93 0.79 9.71 -15.73
C VAL A 93 0.16 10.66 -14.72
N ALA A 94 0.34 10.39 -13.43
CA ALA A 94 -0.16 11.24 -12.37
C ALA A 94 0.53 12.61 -12.38
N GLY A 95 1.86 12.60 -12.47
CA GLY A 95 2.71 13.77 -12.54
C GLY A 95 2.30 14.73 -13.64
N ASP A 96 2.09 14.23 -14.86
CA ASP A 96 1.63 15.04 -15.99
C ASP A 96 0.26 15.71 -15.73
N ALA A 97 -0.63 15.04 -15.00
CA ALA A 97 -2.00 15.52 -14.73
C ALA A 97 -2.08 16.50 -13.56
N THR A 98 -1.25 16.33 -12.53
CA THR A 98 -1.30 17.09 -11.27
C THR A 98 -0.16 18.09 -11.10
N GLY A 99 0.86 18.02 -11.96
CA GLY A 99 2.10 18.79 -11.83
C GLY A 99 3.13 18.14 -10.90
N THR A 100 2.86 16.96 -10.35
CA THR A 100 3.77 16.27 -9.43
C THR A 100 4.99 15.65 -10.11
N TRP A 101 5.12 15.78 -11.44
CA TRP A 101 6.37 15.48 -12.17
C TRP A 101 7.59 16.29 -11.66
N ARG A 102 7.34 17.35 -10.89
CA ARG A 102 8.36 18.18 -10.24
C ARG A 102 8.82 17.64 -8.88
N ASP A 103 8.13 16.64 -8.34
CA ASP A 103 8.40 16.11 -7.02
C ASP A 103 9.85 15.63 -6.88
N LYS A 104 10.44 15.96 -5.73
CA LYS A 104 11.82 15.62 -5.38
C LYS A 104 11.84 14.59 -4.27
N GLY A 105 12.56 13.50 -4.52
CA GLY A 105 12.59 12.35 -3.63
C GLY A 105 13.27 12.62 -2.30
N GLY A 106 12.66 12.16 -1.22
CA GLY A 106 13.22 12.21 0.12
C GLY A 106 13.28 13.62 0.72
N THR A 107 12.38 14.51 0.31
CA THR A 107 12.26 15.86 0.86
C THR A 107 10.79 16.23 1.09
N PHE A 108 10.58 17.35 1.77
CA PHE A 108 9.27 17.99 1.98
C PHE A 108 9.19 19.37 1.30
N ASN A 109 10.30 19.84 0.71
CA ASN A 109 10.52 21.24 0.33
C ASN A 109 10.86 21.42 -1.16
N GLY A 110 10.42 20.55 -2.06
CA GLY A 110 10.68 20.72 -3.51
C GLY A 110 9.79 21.77 -4.20
N GLY A 111 8.86 22.40 -3.49
CA GLY A 111 8.00 23.47 -4.01
C GLY A 111 6.74 22.94 -4.69
N ASP A 112 6.29 23.64 -5.73
CA ASP A 112 5.07 23.28 -6.45
C ASP A 112 5.17 21.87 -7.06
N GLY A 113 4.18 21.03 -6.75
CA GLY A 113 4.16 19.63 -7.17
C GLY A 113 4.88 18.66 -6.24
N GLN A 114 5.46 19.13 -5.11
CA GLN A 114 6.04 18.24 -4.10
C GLN A 114 4.99 17.32 -3.46
N MET A 115 5.40 16.10 -3.20
CA MET A 115 4.68 15.09 -2.44
C MET A 115 5.50 14.67 -1.21
N ASP A 116 4.81 14.33 -0.13
CA ASP A 116 5.44 13.73 1.04
C ASP A 116 5.13 12.22 1.15
N CYS A 117 5.66 11.58 2.19
CA CYS A 117 5.42 10.15 2.40
C CYS A 117 3.92 9.79 2.58
N ILE A 118 3.08 10.75 2.98
CA ILE A 118 1.65 10.52 3.14
C ILE A 118 0.97 10.51 1.77
N ASP A 119 1.27 11.50 0.92
CA ASP A 119 0.81 11.54 -0.46
C ASP A 119 1.20 10.26 -1.21
N GLU A 120 2.50 9.95 -1.16
CA GLU A 120 3.10 8.83 -1.87
C GLU A 120 2.54 7.49 -1.44
N SER A 121 2.44 7.27 -0.13
CA SER A 121 1.92 6.00 0.39
C SER A 121 0.43 5.83 0.08
N ILE A 122 -0.38 6.91 0.08
CA ILE A 122 -1.79 6.84 -0.31
C ILE A 122 -1.92 6.50 -1.80
N ASN A 123 -1.22 7.23 -2.67
CA ASN A 123 -1.23 7.04 -4.11
C ASN A 123 -0.81 5.62 -4.49
N THR A 124 0.34 5.18 -3.98
CA THR A 124 0.87 3.84 -4.23
C THR A 124 -0.10 2.75 -3.76
N THR A 125 -0.73 2.91 -2.59
CA THR A 125 -1.76 1.96 -2.11
C THR A 125 -2.97 1.90 -3.04
N LEU A 126 -3.41 3.05 -3.57
CA LEU A 126 -4.53 3.14 -4.51
C LEU A 126 -4.18 2.43 -5.84
N TYR A 127 -2.98 2.65 -6.37
CA TYR A 127 -2.51 1.99 -7.59
C TYR A 127 -2.43 0.47 -7.43
N LEU A 128 -1.82 0.01 -6.33
CA LEU A 128 -1.75 -1.42 -5.97
C LEU A 128 -3.15 -2.04 -5.85
N THR A 129 -4.09 -1.33 -5.23
CA THR A 129 -5.48 -1.78 -5.10
C THR A 129 -6.15 -1.93 -6.46
N MET A 130 -5.92 -0.99 -7.37
CA MET A 130 -6.39 -1.09 -8.75
C MET A 130 -5.77 -2.29 -9.47
N PHE A 131 -4.45 -2.49 -9.38
CA PHE A 131 -3.78 -3.63 -10.03
C PHE A 131 -4.29 -4.98 -9.51
N GLN A 132 -4.50 -5.09 -8.20
CA GLN A 132 -5.12 -6.27 -7.57
C GLN A 132 -6.54 -6.51 -8.10
N LYS A 133 -7.39 -5.46 -8.13
CA LYS A 133 -8.79 -5.54 -8.59
C LYS A 133 -8.90 -6.05 -10.03
N TYR A 134 -7.98 -5.65 -10.90
CA TYR A 134 -7.97 -6.04 -12.31
C TYR A 134 -7.15 -7.30 -12.60
N GLY A 135 -6.75 -8.05 -11.57
CA GLY A 135 -6.09 -9.35 -11.71
C GLY A 135 -4.65 -9.28 -12.23
N LEU A 136 -4.00 -8.13 -12.11
CA LEU A 136 -2.60 -7.93 -12.53
C LEU A 136 -1.61 -8.47 -11.48
N MET A 137 -2.08 -8.71 -10.26
CA MET A 137 -1.30 -9.29 -9.16
C MET A 137 -1.77 -10.72 -8.85
N ARG A 138 -0.87 -11.69 -8.96
CA ARG A 138 -1.08 -13.10 -8.63
C ARG A 138 -0.44 -13.46 -7.29
N ALA A 139 0.78 -13.02 -7.05
CA ALA A 139 1.60 -13.46 -5.93
C ALA A 139 1.37 -12.67 -4.64
N HIS A 140 0.84 -11.43 -4.70
CA HIS A 140 0.64 -10.60 -3.52
C HIS A 140 -0.81 -10.14 -3.31
N THR A 141 -1.10 -9.72 -2.09
CA THR A 141 -2.28 -8.91 -1.73
C THR A 141 -1.86 -7.56 -1.18
N VAL A 142 -2.71 -6.54 -1.35
CA VAL A 142 -2.50 -5.22 -0.72
C VAL A 142 -2.86 -5.29 0.77
N GLU A 143 -2.05 -4.66 1.61
CA GLU A 143 -2.23 -4.55 3.06
C GLU A 143 -2.38 -3.08 3.47
N ASN A 144 -2.70 -2.85 4.75
CA ASN A 144 -2.71 -1.51 5.30
C ASN A 144 -1.29 -0.89 5.24
N ARG A 145 -1.24 0.41 4.96
CA ARG A 145 0.00 1.21 5.06
C ARG A 145 0.64 1.07 6.44
N THR A 146 1.96 1.17 6.50
CA THR A 146 2.73 1.07 7.74
C THR A 146 3.57 2.33 7.94
N THR A 147 3.69 2.77 9.20
CA THR A 147 4.48 3.95 9.59
C THR A 147 5.61 3.53 10.53
N ARG A 148 6.84 4.00 10.25
CA ARG A 148 8.00 3.88 11.14
C ARG A 148 8.39 5.26 11.70
N GLY A 149 9.16 5.25 12.79
CA GLY A 149 9.64 6.47 13.46
C GLY A 149 8.56 7.13 14.32
N TRP A 150 8.73 7.09 15.64
CA TRP A 150 7.84 7.78 16.58
C TRP A 150 8.64 8.61 17.58
N PHE A 151 8.67 9.93 17.38
CA PHE A 151 9.07 11.04 18.28
C PHE A 151 10.40 10.94 19.10
N ILE A 152 11.08 9.80 19.14
CA ILE A 152 12.33 9.56 19.90
C ILE A 152 13.41 8.89 19.01
N GLY A 153 13.14 8.69 17.71
CA GLY A 153 14.05 7.97 16.80
C GLY A 153 13.98 8.35 15.32
N GLY A 154 13.30 9.44 14.96
CA GLY A 154 13.16 9.91 13.57
C GLY A 154 11.82 10.59 13.31
N TRP A 155 11.70 11.24 12.16
CA TRP A 155 10.41 11.74 11.66
C TRP A 155 9.53 10.56 11.22
N PRO A 156 8.20 10.60 11.47
CA PRO A 156 7.29 9.57 10.98
C PRO A 156 7.40 9.44 9.46
N HIS A 157 7.59 8.22 8.99
CA HIS A 157 7.65 7.88 7.57
C HIS A 157 6.65 6.76 7.28
N THR A 158 5.81 6.92 6.26
CA THR A 158 4.73 5.97 5.94
C THR A 158 4.93 5.39 4.54
N THR A 159 4.65 4.09 4.38
CA THR A 159 4.78 3.36 3.11
C THR A 159 3.54 2.53 2.80
N ALA A 160 3.32 2.23 1.51
CA ALA A 160 2.38 1.20 1.08
C ALA A 160 2.94 -0.19 1.35
N VAL A 161 2.06 -1.19 1.53
CA VAL A 161 2.48 -2.54 1.90
C VAL A 161 1.75 -3.58 1.06
N ILE A 162 2.51 -4.58 0.61
CA ILE A 162 1.99 -5.79 0.00
C ILE A 162 2.38 -7.02 0.83
N ARG A 163 1.53 -8.05 0.81
CA ARG A 163 1.77 -9.35 1.43
C ARG A 163 1.93 -10.42 0.37
N GLU A 164 3.03 -11.16 0.42
CA GLU A 164 3.22 -12.36 -0.40
C GLU A 164 2.24 -13.47 0.02
N LYS A 165 1.56 -14.08 -0.95
CA LYS A 165 0.64 -15.19 -0.75
C LYS A 165 1.44 -16.48 -0.63
N THR A 166 1.25 -17.19 0.47
CA THR A 166 1.82 -18.53 0.70
C THR A 166 0.84 -19.40 1.47
N SER A 167 1.00 -20.72 1.36
CA SER A 167 0.32 -21.68 2.23
C SER A 167 0.95 -21.77 3.63
N ASP A 168 2.17 -21.26 3.80
CA ASP A 168 2.87 -21.30 5.09
C ASP A 168 2.46 -20.10 5.97
N ALA A 169 1.44 -20.31 6.79
CA ALA A 169 0.96 -19.32 7.74
C ALA A 169 1.99 -18.94 8.82
N SER A 170 3.04 -19.73 9.04
CA SER A 170 4.06 -19.45 10.05
C SER A 170 4.98 -18.28 9.67
N MET A 171 5.02 -17.91 8.39
CA MET A 171 5.88 -16.83 7.89
C MET A 171 5.43 -15.44 8.38
N GLY A 172 4.13 -15.25 8.69
CA GLY A 172 3.62 -14.07 9.38
C GLY A 172 4.07 -12.74 8.77
N ARG A 173 4.91 -11.98 9.49
CA ARG A 173 5.46 -10.68 9.07
C ARG A 173 6.51 -10.77 7.97
N LYS A 174 7.18 -11.91 7.79
CA LYS A 174 8.19 -12.13 6.74
C LYS A 174 7.60 -12.10 5.32
N LEU A 175 6.28 -12.15 5.21
CA LEU A 175 5.55 -12.02 3.95
C LEU A 175 5.29 -10.57 3.56
N LEU A 176 5.55 -9.60 4.44
CA LEU A 176 5.25 -8.20 4.22
C LEU A 176 6.42 -7.50 3.52
N TRP A 177 6.10 -6.72 2.51
CA TRP A 177 7.04 -5.92 1.74
C TRP A 177 6.56 -4.47 1.71
N ALA A 178 7.46 -3.55 2.02
CA ALA A 178 7.25 -2.12 1.79
C ALA A 178 7.31 -1.83 0.30
N VAL A 179 6.48 -0.90 -0.17
CA VAL A 179 6.48 -0.35 -1.53
C VAL A 179 6.50 1.16 -1.40
N ASP A 180 7.69 1.74 -1.49
CA ASP A 180 7.96 3.12 -1.07
C ASP A 180 8.47 3.96 -2.24
N SER A 181 7.60 4.83 -2.75
CA SER A 181 7.88 5.78 -3.84
C SER A 181 8.52 7.08 -3.37
N TRP A 182 8.54 7.38 -2.07
CA TRP A 182 8.96 8.69 -1.57
C TRP A 182 10.47 8.97 -1.71
N PHE A 183 11.31 7.94 -1.77
CA PHE A 183 12.76 8.12 -1.69
C PHE A 183 13.41 8.70 -2.95
N LEU A 184 12.79 8.60 -4.12
CA LEU A 184 13.35 9.01 -5.40
C LEU A 184 12.47 10.07 -6.06
N ASP A 185 13.00 10.75 -7.07
CA ASP A 185 12.23 11.75 -7.82
C ASP A 185 11.03 11.09 -8.52
N ASN A 186 9.97 11.87 -8.81
CA ASN A 186 8.77 11.37 -9.45
C ASN A 186 9.06 10.54 -10.70
N GLY A 187 8.37 9.40 -10.82
CA GLY A 187 8.50 8.53 -11.99
C GLY A 187 9.76 7.68 -11.98
N GLU A 188 10.56 7.71 -10.91
CA GLU A 188 11.53 6.65 -10.62
C GLU A 188 10.82 5.42 -10.03
N PRO A 189 11.32 4.19 -10.24
CA PRO A 189 10.70 3.01 -9.67
C PRO A 189 10.77 3.04 -8.12
N PRO A 190 9.68 2.74 -7.41
CA PRO A 190 9.69 2.72 -5.95
C PRO A 190 10.67 1.68 -5.44
N VAL A 191 11.09 1.89 -4.19
CA VAL A 191 11.82 0.89 -3.43
C VAL A 191 10.86 -0.21 -3.00
N VAL A 192 11.26 -1.47 -3.18
CA VAL A 192 10.51 -2.64 -2.69
C VAL A 192 11.44 -3.58 -1.94
N LEU A 193 11.21 -3.74 -0.63
CA LEU A 193 12.05 -4.57 0.25
C LEU A 193 11.25 -5.11 1.46
N PRO A 194 11.77 -6.12 2.19
CA PRO A 194 11.05 -6.72 3.32
C PRO A 194 10.66 -5.67 4.36
N LEU A 195 9.40 -5.67 4.81
CA LEU A 195 8.88 -4.63 5.69
C LEU A 195 9.70 -4.48 6.99
N GLU A 196 10.22 -5.58 7.54
CA GLU A 196 11.07 -5.54 8.75
C GLU A 196 12.39 -4.80 8.52
N GLU A 197 13.00 -4.95 7.33
CA GLU A 197 14.20 -4.22 6.95
C GLU A 197 13.88 -2.72 6.77
N TRP A 198 12.75 -2.41 6.12
CA TRP A 198 12.28 -1.04 6.00
C TRP A 198 12.03 -0.43 7.39
N GLU A 199 11.31 -1.10 8.30
CA GLU A 199 11.04 -0.58 9.64
C GLU A 199 12.31 -0.33 10.47
N SER A 200 13.40 -1.05 10.18
CA SER A 200 14.69 -0.89 10.86
C SER A 200 15.43 0.41 10.54
N GLY A 201 14.88 1.25 9.66
CA GLY A 201 15.46 2.54 9.28
C GLY A 201 16.28 2.49 7.98
N TRP A 202 16.00 1.52 7.10
CA TRP A 202 16.63 1.45 5.78
C TRP A 202 16.40 2.75 4.98
N GLU A 203 17.43 3.21 4.28
CA GLU A 203 17.40 4.30 3.32
C GLU A 203 18.29 3.94 2.12
N PRO A 204 18.00 4.43 0.90
CA PRO A 204 18.85 4.16 -0.25
C PRO A 204 20.22 4.82 -0.07
N ASN A 205 21.29 4.12 -0.47
CA ASN A 205 22.61 4.72 -0.55
C ASN A 205 22.60 5.81 -1.63
N ARG A 206 22.91 7.06 -1.25
CA ARG A 206 23.00 8.23 -2.13
C ARG A 206 24.44 8.72 -2.24
#